data_AF-A0A6M3L299-F1
#
_entry.id   AF-A0A6M3L299-F1
#
_cell.length_a   1.000
_cell.length_b   1.000
_cell.length_c   1.000
_cell.angle_alpha   90.00
_cell.angle_beta   90.00
_cell.angle_gamma   90.00
#
_symmetry.space_group_name_H-M   'P 1'
#
loop_
_entity.id
_entity.type
_entity.pdbx_description
1 polymer ?
#
loop_
_entity_poly.entity_id
_entity_poly.type
_entity_poly.pdbx_seq_one_letter_code
_entity_poly.pdbx_strand_id
1 'polypeptide(L)'
;MKMIMLITILTLFSLKAFCPNERVLYIERAEGINIYDPLMRAVIHVESRGDVWAFNFPEQACGPFQIRPIRIEHYNQLTGSNYKAWDCFDYEISRKVFLYFCKWRSYELVAKSWNGSGDMTIDYWNKVKSEL
;
A
#
# COMPACT_ATOMS: atom_id res chain seq x y z
N MET A 1 43.75 -11.89 34.88
CA MET A 1 42.62 -10.93 34.94
C MET A 1 41.78 -10.88 33.66
N LYS A 2 42.34 -10.62 32.47
CA LYS A 2 41.56 -10.56 31.21
C LYS A 2 40.74 -11.82 30.89
N MET A 3 41.30 -13.00 31.13
CA MET A 3 40.63 -14.28 30.88
C MET A 3 39.43 -14.52 31.82
N ILE A 4 39.57 -14.16 33.10
CA ILE A 4 38.49 -14.25 34.08
C ILE A 4 37.36 -13.28 33.71
N MET A 5 37.70 -12.05 33.33
CA MET A 5 36.73 -11.04 32.91
C MET A 5 35.94 -11.48 31.67
N LEU A 6 36.60 -12.11 30.68
CA LEU A 6 35.94 -12.64 29.49
C LEU A 6 34.97 -13.77 29.83
N ILE A 7 35.37 -14.68 30.72
CA ILE A 7 34.51 -15.78 31.19
C ILE A 7 33.29 -15.22 31.92
N THR A 8 33.47 -14.21 32.79
CA THR A 8 32.37 -13.57 33.51
C THR A 8 31.40 -12.86 32.57
N ILE A 9 31.90 -12.20 31.52
CA ILE A 9 31.06 -11.55 30.52
C ILE A 9 30.23 -12.60 29.77
N LEU A 10 30.86 -13.66 29.28
CA LEU A 10 30.18 -14.72 28.52
C LEU A 10 29.12 -15.46 29.35
N THR A 11 29.37 -15.71 30.64
CA THR A 11 28.38 -16.34 31.51
C THR A 11 27.20 -15.41 31.83
N LEU A 12 27.43 -14.11 31.99
CA LEU A 12 26.34 -13.14 32.17
C LEU A 12 25.43 -13.02 30.94
N PHE A 13 25.97 -13.20 29.73
CA PHE A 13 25.16 -13.26 28.49
C PHE A 13 24.25 -14.49 28.43
N SER A 14 24.71 -15.63 28.98
CA SER A 14 23.92 -16.88 28.98
C SER A 14 22.69 -16.83 29.90
N LEU A 15 22.70 -15.98 30.93
CA LEU A 15 21.55 -15.81 31.84
C LEU A 15 20.35 -15.09 31.20
N LYS A 16 20.55 -14.42 30.05
CA LYS A 16 19.48 -13.79 29.26
C LYS A 16 19.02 -14.65 28.09
N ALA A 17 19.61 -15.82 27.89
CA ALA A 17 19.21 -16.72 26.81
C ALA A 17 17.89 -17.40 27.18
N PHE A 18 16.80 -16.93 26.59
CA PHE A 18 15.50 -17.58 26.67
C PHE A 18 15.37 -18.60 25.52
N CYS A 19 15.31 -19.88 25.87
CA CYS A 19 14.90 -20.93 24.94
C CYS A 19 13.45 -21.29 25.29
N PRO A 20 12.47 -21.03 24.41
CA PRO A 20 11.10 -21.46 24.64
C PRO A 20 11.08 -22.99 24.82
N ASN A 21 10.51 -23.48 25.92
CA ASN A 21 10.40 -24.93 26.19
C ASN A 21 9.26 -25.60 25.37
N GLU A 22 8.74 -24.89 24.38
CA GLU A 22 7.63 -25.33 23.54
C GLU A 22 8.19 -25.97 22.27
N ARG A 23 7.79 -27.21 21.98
CA ARG A 23 8.07 -27.88 20.69
C ARG A 23 7.08 -27.41 19.64
N VAL A 24 7.11 -26.12 19.33
CA VAL A 24 6.24 -25.51 18.33
C VAL A 24 7.02 -25.26 17.04
N LEU A 25 6.45 -25.71 15.93
CA LEU A 25 6.94 -25.35 14.60
C LEU A 25 6.32 -23.99 14.24
N TYR A 26 7.13 -22.94 14.28
CA TYR A 26 6.75 -21.64 13.75
C TYR A 26 6.78 -21.70 12.22
N ILE A 27 5.62 -21.85 11.61
CA ILE A 27 5.45 -21.62 10.17
C ILE A 27 5.11 -20.15 10.03
N GLU A 28 6.08 -19.33 9.64
CA GLU A 28 5.77 -17.97 9.24
C GLU A 28 4.82 -18.03 8.04
N ARG A 29 3.64 -17.43 8.18
CA ARG A 29 2.74 -17.25 7.06
C ARG A 29 3.40 -16.21 6.15
N ALA A 30 3.90 -16.64 5.01
CA ALA A 30 4.31 -15.72 3.95
C ALA A 30 3.12 -14.81 3.62
N GLU A 31 3.34 -13.50 3.70
CA GLU A 31 2.37 -12.55 3.17
C GLU A 31 2.24 -12.77 1.67
N GLY A 32 1.00 -12.79 1.16
CA GLY A 32 0.76 -12.93 -0.26
C GLY A 32 1.36 -11.74 -1.01
N ILE A 33 2.10 -12.01 -2.09
CA ILE A 33 2.61 -10.95 -2.96
C ILE A 33 1.41 -10.27 -3.63
N ASN A 34 1.27 -8.96 -3.42
CA ASN A 34 0.30 -8.18 -4.16
C ASN A 34 0.86 -7.83 -5.54
N ILE A 35 0.31 -8.50 -6.56
CA ILE A 35 0.73 -8.33 -7.95
C ILE A 35 0.56 -6.90 -8.48
N TYR A 36 -0.16 -6.03 -7.78
CA TYR A 36 -0.38 -4.63 -8.17
C TYR A 36 0.58 -3.65 -7.48
N ASP A 37 1.51 -4.09 -6.62
CA ASP A 37 2.42 -3.18 -5.91
C ASP A 37 3.28 -2.29 -6.85
N PRO A 38 3.81 -2.78 -7.99
CA PRO A 38 4.46 -1.91 -8.96
C PRO A 38 3.51 -0.85 -9.53
N LEU A 39 2.30 -1.27 -9.92
CA LEU A 39 1.27 -0.37 -10.45
C LEU A 39 0.84 0.69 -9.43
N MET A 40 0.64 0.33 -8.17
CA MET A 40 0.28 1.27 -7.12
C MET A 40 1.33 2.36 -6.97
N ARG A 41 2.61 1.98 -6.92
CA ARG A 41 3.71 2.95 -6.80
C ARG A 41 3.76 3.90 -7.99
N ALA A 42 3.61 3.37 -9.20
CA ALA A 42 3.55 4.16 -10.43
C ALA A 42 2.36 5.13 -10.44
N VAL A 43 1.16 4.66 -10.09
CA VAL A 43 -0.05 5.51 -10.01
C VAL A 43 0.11 6.60 -8.96
N ILE A 44 0.59 6.27 -7.75
CA ILE A 44 0.84 7.26 -6.70
C ILE A 44 1.84 8.32 -7.17
N HIS A 45 2.89 7.92 -7.90
CA HIS A 45 3.85 8.88 -8.44
C HIS A 45 3.18 9.87 -9.41
N VAL A 46 2.37 9.36 -10.35
CA VAL A 46 1.68 10.20 -11.34
C VAL A 46 0.63 11.11 -10.71
N GLU A 47 -0.12 10.61 -9.73
CA GLU A 47 -1.26 11.31 -9.11
C GLU A 47 -0.82 12.36 -8.07
N SER A 48 0.16 12.03 -7.24
CA SER A 48 0.51 12.84 -6.06
C SER A 48 2.00 13.03 -5.84
N ARG A 49 2.86 12.43 -6.67
CA ARG A 49 4.31 12.35 -6.45
C ARG A 49 4.68 11.75 -5.08
N GLY A 50 3.84 10.87 -4.56
CA GLY A 50 4.03 10.26 -3.24
C GLY A 50 3.48 11.04 -2.06
N ASP A 51 2.81 12.18 -2.28
CA ASP A 51 2.22 12.96 -1.21
C ASP A 51 0.90 12.35 -0.71
N VAL A 52 0.93 11.80 0.49
CA VAL A 52 -0.24 11.20 1.16
C VAL A 52 -1.29 12.24 1.56
N TRP A 53 -0.91 13.52 1.66
CA TRP A 53 -1.79 14.64 2.00
C TRP A 53 -2.24 15.44 0.77
N ALA A 54 -1.96 14.95 -0.44
CA ALA A 54 -2.31 15.63 -1.68
C ALA A 54 -3.82 15.89 -1.78
N PHE A 55 -4.20 17.13 -2.10
CA PHE A 55 -5.60 17.52 -2.26
C PHE A 55 -5.78 18.37 -3.52
N ASN A 56 -6.64 17.91 -4.43
CA ASN A 56 -7.06 18.66 -5.61
C ASN A 56 -8.38 19.35 -5.33
N PHE A 57 -8.36 20.68 -5.18
CA PHE A 57 -9.54 21.48 -4.82
C PHE A 57 -10.66 21.41 -5.88
N PRO A 58 -10.39 21.60 -7.20
CA PRO A 58 -11.42 21.45 -8.23
C PRO A 58 -12.14 20.10 -8.25
N GLU A 59 -11.41 19.00 -8.13
CA GLU A 59 -12.00 17.65 -8.24
C GLU A 59 -12.40 17.04 -6.89
N GLN A 60 -12.03 17.72 -5.80
CA GLN A 60 -12.09 17.22 -4.43
C GLN A 60 -11.40 15.84 -4.26
N ALA A 61 -10.32 15.64 -5.02
CA ALA A 61 -9.59 14.38 -5.02
C ALA A 61 -8.61 14.37 -3.85
N CYS A 62 -8.63 13.29 -3.05
CA CYS A 62 -7.90 13.20 -1.80
C CYS A 62 -6.85 12.09 -1.84
N GLY A 63 -5.71 12.38 -1.20
CA GLY A 63 -4.70 11.40 -0.86
C GLY A 63 -3.82 10.95 -2.03
N PRO A 64 -3.03 9.88 -1.81
CA PRO A 64 -1.93 9.53 -2.70
C PRO A 64 -2.39 9.01 -4.08
N PHE A 65 -3.63 8.52 -4.17
CA PHE A 65 -4.25 8.04 -5.41
C PHE A 65 -5.22 9.05 -6.03
N GLN A 66 -5.33 10.27 -5.47
CA GLN A 66 -6.29 11.29 -5.89
C GLN A 66 -7.71 10.74 -6.05
N ILE A 67 -8.25 10.16 -4.97
CA ILE A 67 -9.56 9.53 -5.00
C ILE A 67 -10.65 10.60 -4.89
N ARG A 68 -11.53 10.66 -5.90
CA ARG A 68 -12.67 11.59 -5.96
C ARG A 68 -13.87 11.10 -5.11
N PRO A 69 -14.75 11.99 -4.62
CA PRO A 69 -15.89 11.61 -3.79
C PRO A 69 -16.81 10.55 -4.42
N ILE A 70 -17.08 10.67 -5.72
CA ILE A 70 -17.90 9.69 -6.47
C ILE A 70 -17.28 8.28 -6.49
N ARG A 71 -15.94 8.18 -6.46
CA ARG A 71 -15.25 6.89 -6.42
C ARG A 71 -15.40 6.23 -5.05
N ILE A 72 -15.33 7.01 -3.97
CA ILE A 72 -15.58 6.53 -2.60
C ILE A 72 -17.04 6.14 -2.41
N GLU A 73 -17.97 6.94 -2.92
CA GLU A 73 -19.39 6.59 -2.88
C GLU A 73 -19.65 5.26 -3.59
N HIS A 74 -19.10 5.08 -4.80
CA HIS A 74 -19.23 3.81 -5.53
C HIS A 74 -18.59 2.64 -4.77
N TYR A 75 -17.41 2.83 -4.18
CA TYR A 75 -16.78 1.80 -3.33
C TYR A 75 -17.65 1.43 -2.12
N ASN A 76 -18.21 2.43 -1.42
CA ASN A 76 -19.09 2.21 -0.28
C ASN A 76 -20.35 1.44 -0.69
N GLN A 77 -20.99 1.83 -1.79
CA GLN A 77 -22.16 1.14 -2.35
C GLN A 77 -21.86 -0.33 -2.65
N LEU A 78 -20.70 -0.62 -3.23
CA LEU A 78 -20.32 -1.99 -3.60
C LEU A 78 -19.87 -2.87 -2.43
N THR A 79 -19.40 -2.29 -1.33
CA THR A 79 -18.78 -3.03 -0.22
C THR A 79 -19.58 -2.96 1.08
N GLY A 80 -20.57 -2.09 1.19
CA GLY A 80 -21.24 -1.75 2.45
C GLY A 80 -20.38 -0.92 3.40
N SER A 81 -19.25 -0.37 2.92
CA SER A 81 -18.40 0.53 3.72
C SER A 81 -19.06 1.90 3.90
N ASN A 82 -18.52 2.71 4.81
CA ASN A 82 -19.00 4.07 5.08
C ASN A 82 -17.83 5.08 5.15
N TYR A 83 -16.89 4.96 4.22
CA TYR A 83 -15.76 5.89 4.14
C TYR A 83 -16.19 7.23 3.56
N LYS A 84 -15.51 8.29 3.98
CA LYS A 84 -15.70 9.65 3.50
C LYS A 84 -14.48 10.06 2.67
N ALA A 85 -14.62 11.09 1.84
CA ALA A 85 -13.54 11.50 0.93
C ALA A 85 -12.22 11.81 1.65
N TRP A 86 -12.29 12.45 2.82
CA TRP A 86 -11.09 12.75 3.63
C TRP A 86 -10.45 11.52 4.29
N ASP A 87 -11.17 10.40 4.39
CA ASP A 87 -10.56 9.16 4.89
C ASP A 87 -9.50 8.64 3.90
N CYS A 88 -9.47 9.13 2.66
CA CYS A 88 -8.45 8.78 1.66
C CYS A 88 -7.06 9.37 1.95
N PHE A 89 -6.93 10.29 2.92
CA PHE A 89 -5.60 10.69 3.41
C PHE A 89 -4.92 9.57 4.21
N ASP A 90 -5.68 8.60 4.71
CA ASP A 90 -5.14 7.35 5.22
C ASP A 90 -4.71 6.47 4.04
N TYR A 91 -3.41 6.14 4.00
CA TYR A 91 -2.83 5.34 2.94
C TYR A 91 -3.46 3.95 2.83
N GLU A 92 -3.78 3.29 3.95
CA GLU A 92 -4.33 1.94 3.92
C GLU A 92 -5.77 1.93 3.39
N ILE A 93 -6.57 2.94 3.73
CA ILE A 93 -7.91 3.13 3.16
C ILE A 93 -7.79 3.36 1.65
N SER A 94 -6.95 4.30 1.21
CA SER A 94 -6.76 4.57 -0.21
C SER A 94 -6.25 3.35 -0.99
N ARG A 95 -5.28 2.62 -0.42
CA ARG A 95 -4.75 1.37 -0.99
C ARG A 95 -5.86 0.33 -1.15
N LYS A 96 -6.71 0.16 -0.13
CA LYS A 96 -7.83 -0.79 -0.15
C LYS A 96 -8.86 -0.42 -1.23
N VAL A 97 -9.17 0.86 -1.38
CA VAL A 97 -10.09 1.36 -2.42
C VAL A 97 -9.49 1.13 -3.81
N PHE A 98 -8.23 1.50 -4.03
CA PHE A 98 -7.56 1.30 -5.31
C PHE A 98 -7.53 -0.19 -5.73
N LEU A 99 -7.09 -1.07 -4.82
CA LEU A 99 -6.98 -2.51 -5.10
C LEU A 99 -8.32 -3.17 -5.40
N TYR A 100 -9.42 -2.67 -4.82
CA TYR A 100 -10.76 -3.15 -5.13
C TYR A 100 -11.09 -2.99 -6.63
N PHE A 101 -10.70 -1.88 -7.24
CA PHE A 101 -10.92 -1.60 -8.66
C PHE A 101 -9.87 -2.22 -9.61
N CYS A 102 -8.78 -2.76 -9.05
CA CYS A 102 -7.73 -3.44 -9.81
C CYS A 102 -8.08 -4.89 -10.18
N LYS A 103 -8.93 -5.53 -9.37
CA LYS A 103 -9.07 -6.99 -9.33
C LYS A 103 -9.30 -7.62 -10.71
N TRP A 104 -8.46 -8.59 -11.07
CA TRP A 104 -8.49 -9.38 -12.32
C TRP A 104 -8.27 -8.61 -13.62
N ARG A 105 -7.54 -7.49 -13.59
CA ARG A 105 -7.33 -6.63 -14.77
C ARG A 105 -5.85 -6.37 -15.01
N SER A 106 -5.47 -6.13 -16.26
CA SER A 106 -4.11 -5.74 -16.61
C SER A 106 -3.81 -4.32 -16.11
N TYR A 107 -2.53 -4.00 -15.93
CA TYR A 107 -2.09 -2.68 -15.48
C TYR A 107 -2.64 -1.54 -16.34
N GLU A 108 -2.61 -1.72 -17.66
CA GLU A 108 -3.15 -0.73 -18.60
C GLU A 108 -4.65 -0.51 -18.41
N LEU A 109 -5.43 -1.59 -18.30
CA LEU A 109 -6.87 -1.49 -18.11
C LEU A 109 -7.21 -0.81 -16.78
N VAL A 110 -6.46 -1.13 -15.72
CA VAL A 110 -6.61 -0.48 -14.41
C VAL A 110 -6.32 1.01 -14.53
N ALA A 111 -5.13 1.39 -15.01
CA ALA A 111 -4.70 2.78 -15.14
C ALA A 111 -5.67 3.62 -15.99
N LYS A 112 -6.09 3.11 -17.16
CA LYS A 112 -7.05 3.80 -18.02
C LYS A 112 -8.38 4.05 -17.31
N SER A 113 -8.93 3.04 -16.65
CA SER A 113 -10.20 3.17 -15.91
C SER A 113 -10.10 3.95 -14.59
N TRP A 114 -8.90 4.07 -14.03
CA TRP A 114 -8.64 4.87 -12.85
C TRP A 114 -8.74 6.35 -13.20
N ASN A 115 -8.03 6.77 -14.24
CA ASN A 115 -8.06 8.14 -14.77
C ASN A 115 -9.48 8.54 -15.25
N GLY A 116 -10.11 7.72 -16.10
CA GLY A 116 -11.45 8.04 -16.60
C GLY A 116 -11.78 7.37 -17.93
N SER A 117 -12.30 8.16 -18.86
CA SER A 117 -12.70 7.72 -20.21
C SER A 117 -12.15 8.65 -21.29
N GLY A 118 -12.15 8.19 -22.55
CA GLY A 118 -11.68 8.95 -23.71
C GLY A 118 -10.18 8.84 -24.00
N ASP A 119 -9.71 9.62 -24.98
CA ASP A 119 -8.36 9.51 -25.54
C ASP A 119 -7.24 9.88 -24.54
N MET A 120 -7.53 10.75 -23.56
CA MET A 120 -6.60 11.14 -22.49
C MET A 120 -6.16 9.96 -21.61
N THR A 121 -6.84 8.82 -21.69
CA THR A 121 -6.46 7.60 -20.97
C THR A 121 -5.18 6.97 -21.53
N ILE A 122 -4.85 7.20 -22.81
CA ILE A 122 -3.60 6.71 -23.42
C ILE A 122 -2.41 7.50 -22.87
N ASP A 123 -2.51 8.82 -22.82
CA ASP A 123 -1.44 9.67 -22.28
C ASP A 123 -1.17 9.39 -20.81
N TYR A 124 -2.23 9.21 -20.02
CA TYR A 124 -2.11 8.81 -18.63
C TYR A 124 -1.46 7.44 -18.48
N TRP A 125 -1.86 6.45 -19.29
CA TRP A 125 -1.21 5.15 -19.28
C TRP A 125 0.28 5.25 -19.61
N ASN A 126 0.66 6.08 -20.59
CA ASN A 126 2.06 6.28 -20.92
C ASN A 126 2.87 6.87 -19.74
N LYS A 127 2.29 7.79 -18.97
CA LYS A 127 2.89 8.33 -17.73
C LYS A 127 3.02 7.26 -16.64
N VAL A 128 1.98 6.46 -16.41
CA VAL A 128 2.06 5.38 -15.42
C VAL A 128 3.10 4.34 -15.86
N LYS A 129 3.12 4.00 -17.14
CA LYS A 129 4.05 3.02 -17.71
C LYS A 129 5.52 3.46 -17.61
N SER A 130 5.82 4.76 -17.65
CA SER A 130 7.20 5.23 -17.45
C SER A 130 7.69 5.10 -16.01
N GLU A 131 6.78 4.90 -15.05
CA GLU A 131 7.08 4.72 -13.62
C GLU A 131 7.00 3.24 -13.17
N LEU A 132 6.76 2.29 -14.09
CA LEU A 132 6.73 0.84 -13.83
C LEU A 132 8.12 0.22 -13.92
#